data_AF-A0A659UDQ9-F1
#
_entry.id   AF-A0A659UDQ9-F1
#
_cell.length_a   1.000
_cell.length_b   1.000
_cell.length_c   1.000
_cell.angle_alpha   90.00
_cell.angle_beta   90.00
_cell.angle_gamma   90.00
#
_symmetry.space_group_name_H-M   'P 1'
#
loop_
_entity.id
_entity.type
_entity.pdbx_description
1 polymer ?
#
loop_
_entity_poly.entity_id
_entity_poly.type
_entity_poly.pdbx_seq_one_letter_code
_entity_poly.pdbx_strand_id
1 'polypeptide(L)'
;DNTRDPNVLSRMCVKAGEKAGLPANEDFNAEGQFGLGIYNVTQNRGQRFSSFTAFMRPVLDRKNLTLLSQCEVIDLVIAECRATGMRVRHQGQ
;
A
#
# COMPACT_ATOMS: atom_id res chain seq x y z
N ASP A 1 -10.09 4.30 2.72
CA ASP A 1 -9.72 3.00 3.30
C ASP A 1 -10.93 2.10 3.51
N ASN A 2 -12.13 2.64 3.76
CA ASN A 2 -13.36 1.84 3.76
C ASN A 2 -13.55 1.08 2.44
N THR A 3 -13.85 -0.20 2.55
CA THR A 3 -14.07 -1.11 1.41
C THR A 3 -15.34 -0.72 0.67
N ARG A 4 -15.24 -0.72 -0.67
CA ARG A 4 -16.31 -0.31 -1.58
C ARG A 4 -16.87 -1.58 -2.20
N ASP A 5 -18.18 -1.69 -2.19
CA ASP A 5 -18.92 -2.84 -2.71
C ASP A 5 -18.40 -4.20 -2.19
N PRO A 6 -18.26 -4.38 -0.86
CA PRO A 6 -17.89 -5.68 -0.30
C PRO A 6 -18.94 -6.73 -0.69
N ASN A 7 -18.48 -7.94 -0.96
CA ASN A 7 -19.36 -9.07 -1.29
C ASN A 7 -20.41 -9.24 -0.19
N VAL A 8 -21.67 -9.41 -0.57
CA VAL A 8 -22.79 -9.64 0.37
C VAL A 8 -22.52 -10.81 1.32
N LEU A 9 -21.80 -11.84 0.86
CA LEU A 9 -21.40 -13.00 1.66
C LEU A 9 -20.49 -12.62 2.83
N SER A 10 -19.67 -11.55 2.71
CA SER A 10 -18.80 -11.10 3.80
C SER A 10 -19.61 -10.70 5.03
N ARG A 11 -20.74 -10.00 4.86
CA ARG A 11 -21.63 -9.65 5.98
C ARG A 11 -22.33 -10.87 6.57
N MET A 12 -22.65 -11.86 5.72
CA MET A 12 -23.23 -13.12 6.19
C MET A 12 -22.23 -13.92 7.04
N CYS A 13 -20.95 -13.95 6.66
CA CYS A 13 -19.88 -14.57 7.45
C CYS A 13 -19.71 -13.90 8.82
N VAL A 14 -19.71 -12.56 8.89
CA VAL A 14 -19.63 -11.85 10.18
C VAL A 14 -20.79 -12.25 11.09
N LYS A 15 -22.03 -12.22 10.58
CA LYS A 15 -23.23 -12.66 11.33
C LYS A 15 -23.16 -14.12 11.79
N ALA A 16 -22.59 -15.01 10.97
CA ALA A 16 -22.41 -16.41 11.35
C ALA A 16 -21.37 -16.56 12.47
N GLY A 17 -20.29 -15.77 12.45
CA GLY A 17 -19.28 -15.76 13.52
C GLY A 17 -19.83 -15.32 14.86
N GLU A 18 -20.72 -14.31 14.88
CA GLU A 18 -21.41 -13.89 16.10
C GLU A 18 -22.21 -15.06 16.72
N LYS A 19 -22.86 -15.90 15.90
CA LYS A 19 -23.54 -17.11 16.38
C LYS A 19 -22.59 -18.19 16.88
N ALA A 20 -21.33 -18.16 16.45
CA ALA A 20 -20.26 -19.05 16.93
C ALA A 20 -19.47 -18.46 18.11
N GLY A 21 -19.87 -17.29 18.64
CA GLY A 21 -19.20 -16.63 19.78
C GLY A 21 -17.97 -15.80 19.42
N LEU A 22 -17.73 -15.53 18.13
CA LEU A 22 -16.71 -14.58 17.68
C LEU A 22 -17.29 -13.16 17.66
N PRO A 23 -16.60 -12.16 18.22
CA PRO A 23 -17.07 -10.77 18.16
C PRO A 23 -17.01 -10.25 16.72
N ALA A 24 -17.93 -9.35 16.37
CA ALA A 24 -17.77 -8.52 15.20
C ALA A 24 -16.63 -7.51 15.43
N ASN A 25 -15.80 -7.29 14.42
CA ASN A 25 -14.73 -6.29 14.43
C ASN A 25 -15.01 -5.26 13.32
N GLU A 26 -15.17 -4.01 13.71
CA GLU A 26 -15.45 -2.90 12.80
C GLU A 26 -14.20 -2.10 12.41
N ASP A 27 -13.10 -2.27 13.16
CA ASP A 27 -11.84 -1.58 12.94
C ASP A 27 -10.64 -2.44 13.35
N PHE A 28 -10.00 -3.04 12.36
CA PHE A 28 -8.81 -3.87 12.55
C PHE A 28 -7.53 -3.07 12.85
N ASN A 29 -7.59 -1.73 12.81
CA ASN A 29 -6.49 -0.85 13.19
C ASN A 29 -6.67 -0.22 14.59
N ALA A 30 -7.76 -0.58 15.28
CA ALA A 30 -7.97 -0.19 16.67
C ALA A 30 -7.08 -1.02 17.62
N GLU A 31 -7.46 -1.07 18.90
CA GLU A 31 -6.70 -1.75 19.95
C GLU A 31 -6.51 -3.26 19.73
N GLY A 32 -7.34 -3.91 18.91
CA GLY A 32 -7.33 -5.35 18.71
C GLY A 32 -7.79 -5.80 17.34
N GLN A 33 -7.20 -6.90 16.86
CA GLN A 33 -7.52 -7.51 15.57
C GLN A 33 -8.46 -8.73 15.69
N PHE A 34 -8.80 -9.14 16.91
CA PHE A 34 -9.65 -10.31 17.14
C PHE A 34 -11.08 -10.05 16.69
N GLY A 35 -11.74 -11.08 16.16
CA GLY A 35 -13.11 -11.02 15.65
C GLY A 35 -13.22 -11.10 14.13
N LEU A 36 -14.44 -11.00 13.63
CA LEU A 36 -14.75 -11.04 12.21
C LEU A 36 -15.31 -9.71 11.73
N GLY A 37 -14.87 -9.26 10.56
CA GLY A 37 -15.23 -7.95 10.05
C GLY A 37 -14.97 -7.81 8.57
N ILE A 38 -15.39 -6.68 8.01
CA ILE A 38 -14.98 -6.28 6.66
C ILE A 38 -13.70 -5.48 6.81
N TYR A 39 -12.60 -6.01 6.29
CA TYR A 39 -11.31 -5.32 6.36
C TYR A 39 -11.34 -3.97 5.63
N ASN A 40 -10.60 -3.00 6.15
CA ASN A 40 -10.21 -1.81 5.40
C ASN A 40 -9.25 -2.22 4.28
N VAL A 41 -9.35 -1.57 3.13
CA VAL A 41 -8.47 -1.81 1.98
C VAL A 41 -7.89 -0.50 1.48
N THR A 42 -6.63 -0.54 1.00
CA THR A 42 -5.94 0.63 0.46
C THR A 42 -6.49 0.98 -0.93
N GLN A 43 -7.64 1.66 -0.92
CA GLN A 43 -8.35 2.08 -2.11
C GLN A 43 -8.83 3.53 -2.00
N ASN A 44 -9.07 4.12 -3.17
CA ASN A 44 -9.74 5.40 -3.33
C ASN A 44 -10.79 5.25 -4.42
N ARG A 45 -12.05 5.55 -4.10
CA ARG A 45 -13.21 5.41 -5.00
C ARG A 45 -13.32 4.01 -5.67
N GLY A 46 -12.98 2.94 -4.95
CA GLY A 46 -13.07 1.56 -5.45
C GLY A 46 -11.89 1.10 -6.31
N GLN A 47 -10.87 1.95 -6.49
CA GLN A 47 -9.65 1.61 -7.22
C GLN A 47 -8.49 1.45 -6.26
N ARG A 48 -7.55 0.55 -6.59
CA ARG A 48 -6.29 0.40 -5.86
C ARG A 48 -5.61 1.75 -5.71
N PHE A 49 -5.23 2.11 -4.48
CA PHE A 49 -4.55 3.36 -4.19
C PHE A 49 -3.11 3.08 -3.74
N SER A 50 -2.20 2.97 -4.71
CA SER A 50 -0.79 2.64 -4.44
C SER A 50 -0.04 3.78 -3.75
N SER A 51 1.10 3.48 -3.12
CA SER A 51 1.99 4.49 -2.54
C SER A 51 2.46 5.52 -3.58
N PHE A 52 2.70 5.10 -4.84
CA PHE A 52 2.98 6.03 -5.93
C PHE A 52 1.82 7.01 -6.13
N THR A 53 0.58 6.52 -6.19
CA THR A 53 -0.60 7.38 -6.39
C THR A 53 -0.82 8.32 -5.20
N ALA A 54 -0.61 7.83 -3.98
CA ALA A 54 -0.82 8.59 -2.76
C ALA A 54 0.23 9.69 -2.54
N PHE A 55 1.51 9.38 -2.78
CA PHE A 55 2.61 10.25 -2.37
C PHE A 55 3.42 10.85 -3.51
N MET A 56 3.63 10.11 -4.61
CA MET A 56 4.49 10.57 -5.71
C MET A 56 3.69 11.33 -6.77
N ARG A 57 2.60 10.75 -7.27
CA ARG A 57 1.75 11.31 -8.32
C ARG A 57 1.34 12.77 -8.06
N PRO A 58 0.95 13.17 -6.83
CA PRO A 58 0.50 14.54 -6.57
C PRO A 58 1.61 15.60 -6.61
N VAL A 59 2.89 15.20 -6.63
CA VAL A 59 4.03 16.11 -6.43
C VAL A 59 5.10 15.99 -7.52
N LEU A 60 4.76 15.37 -8.66
CA LEU A 60 5.67 15.15 -9.80
C LEU A 60 6.16 16.45 -10.47
N ASP A 61 5.48 17.56 -10.23
CA ASP A 61 5.83 18.89 -10.77
C ASP A 61 6.93 19.62 -9.98
N ARG A 62 7.32 19.09 -8.81
CA ARG A 62 8.37 19.67 -7.97
C ARG A 62 9.73 19.62 -8.66
N LYS A 63 10.37 20.78 -8.83
CA LYS A 63 11.68 20.91 -9.50
C LYS A 63 12.83 20.14 -8.83
N ASN A 64 12.70 19.81 -7.55
CA ASN A 64 13.69 19.04 -6.79
C ASN A 64 13.41 17.53 -6.76
N LEU A 65 12.44 17.04 -7.55
CA LEU A 65 12.10 15.62 -7.67
C LEU A 65 12.31 15.15 -9.11
N THR A 66 13.08 14.08 -9.28
CA THR A 66 13.28 13.41 -10.56
C THR A 66 12.75 11.98 -10.46
N LEU A 67 11.82 11.61 -11.34
CA LEU A 67 11.31 10.25 -11.45
C LEU A 67 11.97 9.54 -12.64
N LEU A 68 12.73 8.48 -12.37
CA LEU A 68 13.31 7.61 -13.39
C LEU A 68 12.59 6.25 -13.36
N SER A 69 11.68 6.03 -14.30
CA SER A 69 11.06 4.71 -14.51
C SER A 69 11.96 3.82 -15.36
N GLN A 70 11.83 2.49 -15.25
CA GLN A 70 12.65 1.54 -16.01
C GLN A 70 14.16 1.73 -15.75
N CYS A 71 14.50 1.99 -14.49
CA CYS A 71 15.85 2.24 -14.03
C CYS A 71 16.22 1.17 -13.00
N GLU A 72 17.12 0.27 -13.39
CA GLU A 72 17.65 -0.79 -12.54
C GLU A 72 18.95 -0.31 -11.89
N VAL A 73 19.04 -0.37 -10.56
CA VAL A 73 20.29 -0.05 -9.85
C VAL A 73 21.21 -1.27 -9.95
N ILE A 74 22.39 -1.09 -10.53
CA ILE A 74 23.35 -2.16 -10.79
C ILE A 74 24.39 -2.23 -9.69
N ASP A 75 24.88 -1.08 -9.22
CA ASP A 75 25.92 -1.06 -8.20
C ASP A 75 25.98 0.29 -7.47
N LEU A 76 26.56 0.29 -6.27
CA LEU A 76 26.87 1.50 -5.53
C LEU A 76 28.30 1.97 -5.85
N VAL A 77 28.48 3.28 -5.99
CA VAL A 77 29.83 3.88 -6.06
C VAL A 77 30.24 4.23 -4.64
N ILE A 78 31.30 3.59 -4.14
CA ILE A 78 31.79 3.76 -2.77
C ILE A 78 33.19 4.37 -2.81
N ALA A 79 33.40 5.45 -2.05
CA ALA A 79 34.70 6.06 -1.82
C ALA A 79 34.86 6.37 -0.33
N GLU A 80 36.03 6.06 0.24
CA GLU A 80 36.34 6.32 1.66
C GLU A 80 35.25 5.80 2.62
N CYS A 81 34.79 4.56 2.40
CA CYS A 81 33.72 3.92 3.17
C CYS A 81 32.35 4.66 3.13
N ARG A 82 32.11 5.50 2.13
CA ARG A 82 30.84 6.21 1.93
C ARG A 82 30.28 5.98 0.52
N ALA A 83 28.97 5.75 0.42
CA ALA A 83 28.27 5.76 -0.86
C ALA A 83 28.21 7.19 -1.43
N THR A 84 28.80 7.41 -2.59
CA THR A 84 28.85 8.71 -3.28
C THR A 84 27.98 8.76 -4.53
N GLY A 85 27.47 7.61 -4.98
CA GLY A 85 26.57 7.52 -6.12
C GLY A 85 26.11 6.09 -6.37
N MET A 86 25.44 5.90 -7.51
CA MET A 86 25.00 4.59 -7.98
C MET A 86 25.16 4.50 -9.50
N ARG A 87 25.51 3.30 -9.98
CA ARG A 87 25.44 2.96 -11.39
C ARG A 87 24.08 2.34 -11.67
N VAL A 88 23.41 2.86 -12.68
CA VAL A 88 22.08 2.41 -13.08
C VAL A 88 22.09 1.99 -14.53
N ARG A 89 21.21 1.06 -14.87
CA ARG A 89 20.79 0.79 -16.24
C ARG A 89 19.41 1.41 -16.44
N HIS A 90 19.32 2.45 -17.24
CA HIS A 90 18.09 3.20 -17.48
C HIS A 90 17.65 3.02 -18.93
N GLN A 91 16.45 2.49 -19.13
CA GLN A 91 15.90 2.20 -20.48
C GLN A 91 16.82 1.29 -21.32
N GLY A 92 17.54 0.38 -20.66
CA GLY A 92 18.44 -0.58 -21.31
C GLY A 92 19.87 -0.08 -21.54
N GLN A 93 20.20 1.17 -21.18
CA GLN A 93 21.54 1.75 -21.26
C GLN A 93 22.17 1.93 -19.87
#